data_AF-A0A662SAL6-F1
#
_entry.id   AF-A0A662SAL6-F1
#
_cell.length_a   1.000
_cell.length_b   1.000
_cell.length_c   1.000
_cell.angle_alpha   90.00
_cell.angle_beta   90.00
_cell.angle_gamma   90.00
#
_symmetry.space_group_name_H-M   'P 1'
#
loop_
_entity.id
_entity.type
_entity.pdbx_description
1 polymer ?
#
loop_
_entity_poly.entity_id
_entity_poly.type
_entity_poly.pdbx_seq_one_letter_code
_entity_poly.pdbx_strand_id
1 'polypeptide(L)'
;VEAGVLRGAAWPPFIIVSILVGLLLFINEFPDMEADREAGRRHIVIMLGRERASNLYTIIVAVNYLLIVLFSLTGLLPITCLLSLVSLPFGYRASKGLLRSKGKIPEVIPAMANNLLMVLITIAALGVGLLLGVLLKLPL
;
A
#
# COMPACT_ATOMS: atom_id res chain seq x y z
N VAL A 1 -30.75 14.97 -1.55
CA VAL A 1 -29.62 15.58 -0.82
C VAL A 1 -28.49 14.57 -0.52
N GLU A 2 -28.74 13.26 -0.58
CA GLU A 2 -27.74 12.21 -0.26
C GLU A 2 -26.60 12.03 -1.29
N ALA A 3 -26.76 12.50 -2.54
CA ALA A 3 -25.72 12.40 -3.58
C ALA A 3 -24.62 13.49 -3.49
N GLY A 4 -24.71 14.41 -2.53
CA GLY A 4 -23.75 15.53 -2.37
C GLY A 4 -22.53 15.20 -1.52
N VAL A 5 -22.64 14.29 -0.54
CA VAL A 5 -21.57 14.00 0.43
C VAL A 5 -20.44 13.18 -0.21
N LEU A 6 -20.76 12.29 -1.15
CA LEU A 6 -19.77 11.54 -1.93
C LEU A 6 -18.99 12.41 -2.93
N ARG A 7 -19.44 13.63 -3.23
CA ARG A 7 -18.80 14.51 -4.23
C ARG A 7 -17.55 15.23 -3.72
N GLY A 8 -17.29 15.24 -2.40
CA GLY A 8 -16.16 15.98 -1.81
C GLY A 8 -15.11 15.15 -1.05
N ALA A 9 -15.45 13.93 -0.61
CA ALA A 9 -14.63 13.15 0.33
C ALA A 9 -14.12 11.79 -0.23
N ALA A 10 -14.12 11.60 -1.56
CA ALA A 10 -13.61 10.38 -2.18
C ALA A 10 -12.07 10.39 -2.39
N TRP A 11 -11.44 11.55 -2.25
CA TRP A 11 -10.00 11.69 -2.50
C TRP A 11 -9.11 11.01 -1.44
N PRO A 12 -9.44 10.95 -0.12
CA PRO A 12 -8.61 10.22 0.85
C PRO A 12 -8.47 8.72 0.55
N PRO A 13 -9.58 7.96 0.34
CA PRO A 13 -9.44 6.55 -0.01
C PRO A 13 -8.83 6.36 -1.41
N PHE A 14 -9.05 7.28 -2.35
CA PHE A 14 -8.41 7.23 -3.67
C PHE A 14 -6.89 7.32 -3.58
N ILE A 15 -6.34 8.23 -2.75
CA ILE A 15 -4.89 8.35 -2.54
C ILE A 15 -4.33 7.06 -1.93
N ILE A 16 -4.97 6.53 -0.88
CA ILE A 16 -4.54 5.30 -0.20
C ILE A 16 -4.52 4.12 -1.20
N VAL A 17 -5.61 3.93 -1.95
CA VAL A 17 -5.72 2.82 -2.92
C VAL A 17 -4.69 2.99 -4.04
N SER A 18 -4.48 4.21 -4.54
CA SER A 18 -3.49 4.48 -5.58
C SER A 18 -2.06 4.15 -5.12
N ILE A 19 -1.72 4.49 -3.87
CA ILE A 19 -0.42 4.12 -3.27
C ILE A 19 -0.29 2.60 -3.15
N LEU A 20 -1.34 1.90 -2.68
CA LEU A 20 -1.34 0.43 -2.56
C LEU A 20 -1.14 -0.26 -3.91
N VAL A 21 -1.82 0.19 -4.96
CA VAL A 21 -1.64 -0.34 -6.33
C VAL A 21 -0.23 -0.01 -6.84
N GLY A 22 0.27 1.20 -6.58
CA GLY A 22 1.65 1.56 -6.89
C GLY A 22 2.67 0.64 -6.22
N LEU A 23 2.49 0.32 -4.94
CA LEU A 23 3.31 -0.64 -4.20
C LEU A 23 3.22 -2.06 -4.77
N LEU A 24 2.03 -2.48 -5.22
CA LEU A 24 1.81 -3.75 -5.91
C LEU A 24 2.63 -3.88 -7.18
N LEU A 25 2.60 -2.85 -8.03
CA LEU A 25 3.39 -2.82 -9.26
C LEU A 25 4.89 -2.72 -8.95
N PHE A 26 5.27 -1.85 -8.00
CA PHE A 26 6.65 -1.59 -7.67
C PHE A 26 7.40 -2.81 -7.14
N ILE A 27 6.80 -3.60 -6.25
CA ILE A 27 7.46 -4.81 -5.74
C ILE A 27 7.63 -5.88 -6.83
N ASN A 28 6.74 -5.89 -7.84
CA ASN A 28 6.81 -6.82 -8.95
C ASN A 28 7.94 -6.49 -9.93
N GLU A 29 8.51 -5.28 -9.90
CA GLU A 29 9.70 -4.93 -10.70
C GLU A 29 11.01 -5.54 -10.13
N PHE A 30 11.00 -6.10 -8.91
CA PHE A 30 12.22 -6.61 -8.29
C PHE A 30 12.76 -7.91 -8.91
N PRO A 31 11.96 -8.95 -9.17
CA PRO A 31 12.44 -10.17 -9.84
C PRO A 31 12.96 -9.92 -11.26
N ASP A 32 12.31 -9.01 -11.99
CA ASP A 32 12.57 -8.77 -13.43
C ASP A 32 13.79 -7.87 -13.68
N MET A 33 14.38 -7.29 -12.63
CA MET A 33 15.49 -6.34 -12.73
C MET A 33 16.69 -6.81 -13.54
N GLU A 34 17.10 -8.07 -13.42
CA GLU A 34 18.28 -8.60 -14.12
C GLU A 34 17.99 -8.77 -15.61
N ALA A 35 16.85 -9.36 -15.95
CA ALA A 35 16.39 -9.52 -17.33
C ALA A 35 16.12 -8.17 -18.02
N ASP A 36 15.51 -7.22 -17.31
CA ASP A 36 15.22 -5.88 -17.84
C ASP A 36 16.48 -5.04 -18.04
N ARG A 37 17.50 -5.23 -17.18
CA ARG A 37 18.80 -4.57 -17.31
C ARG A 37 19.56 -5.07 -18.54
N GLU A 38 19.54 -6.37 -18.81
CA GLU A 38 20.13 -6.96 -20.01
C GLU A 38 19.40 -6.52 -21.28
N ALA A 39 18.09 -6.29 -21.20
CA ALA A 39 17.27 -5.75 -22.29
C ALA A 39 17.38 -4.22 -22.48
N GLY A 40 18.22 -3.53 -21.69
CA GLY A 40 18.44 -2.08 -21.80
C GLY A 40 17.30 -1.21 -21.28
N ARG A 41 16.32 -1.77 -20.54
CA ARG A 41 15.21 -1.03 -19.95
C ARG A 41 15.66 -0.27 -18.71
N ARG A 42 15.04 0.90 -18.46
CA ARG A 42 15.32 1.74 -17.29
C ARG A 42 14.07 1.83 -16.40
N HIS A 43 13.96 0.92 -15.46
CA HIS A 43 12.94 0.95 -14.41
C HIS A 43 13.44 1.68 -13.16
N ILE A 44 12.52 2.16 -12.31
CA ILE A 44 12.85 2.93 -11.09
C ILE A 44 13.79 2.12 -10.19
N VAL A 45 13.57 0.81 -10.10
CA VAL A 45 14.41 -0.10 -9.31
C VAL A 45 15.83 -0.20 -9.88
N ILE A 46 16.00 -0.18 -11.21
CA ILE A 46 17.30 -0.19 -11.89
C ILE A 46 18.05 1.13 -11.66
N MET A 47 17.35 2.26 -11.73
CA MET A 47 17.96 3.60 -11.56
C MET A 47 18.38 3.89 -10.12
N LEU A 48 17.56 3.50 -9.14
CA LEU A 48 17.84 3.71 -7.72
C LEU A 48 18.83 2.69 -7.15
N GLY A 49 18.89 1.50 -7.74
CA GLY A 49 19.54 0.35 -7.17
C GLY A 49 18.65 -0.33 -6.12
N ARG A 50 18.80 -1.65 -6.00
CA ARG A 50 17.91 -2.51 -5.22
C ARG A 50 17.76 -2.09 -3.76
N GLU A 51 18.84 -1.70 -3.10
CA GLU A 51 18.80 -1.29 -1.68
C GLU A 51 17.95 -0.03 -1.47
N ARG A 52 18.19 1.01 -2.28
CA ARG A 52 17.41 2.25 -2.21
C ARG A 52 15.95 2.02 -2.60
N ALA A 53 15.69 1.16 -3.57
CA ALA A 53 14.34 0.77 -3.95
C ALA A 53 13.62 0.04 -2.81
N SER A 54 14.28 -0.91 -2.13
CA SER A 54 13.70 -1.61 -0.97
C SER A 54 13.38 -0.65 0.20
N ASN A 55 14.25 0.32 0.45
CA ASN A 55 14.01 1.38 1.44
C ASN A 55 12.83 2.28 1.03
N LEU A 56 12.77 2.70 -0.24
CA LEU A 56 11.67 3.50 -0.77
C LEU A 56 10.33 2.78 -0.61
N TYR A 57 10.26 1.50 -1.00
CA TYR A 57 9.07 0.67 -0.80
C TYR A 57 8.63 0.69 0.67
N THR A 58 9.57 0.45 1.60
CA THR A 58 9.28 0.40 3.04
C THR A 58 8.75 1.74 3.57
N ILE A 59 9.34 2.86 3.12
CA ILE A 59 8.88 4.20 3.48
C ILE A 59 7.46 4.45 2.95
N ILE A 60 7.19 4.09 1.70
CA ILE A 60 5.85 4.27 1.11
C ILE A 60 4.79 3.43 1.83
N VAL A 61 5.11 2.19 2.23
CA VAL A 61 4.23 1.36 3.07
C VAL A 61 3.91 2.08 4.39
N ALA A 62 4.93 2.61 5.07
CA ALA A 62 4.74 3.33 6.34
C ALA A 62 3.91 4.60 6.17
N VAL A 63 4.17 5.38 5.12
CA VAL A 63 3.40 6.58 4.76
C VAL A 63 1.95 6.22 4.48
N ASN A 64 1.67 5.13 3.77
CA ASN A 64 0.30 4.72 3.48
C ASN A 64 -0.51 4.42 4.76
N TYR A 65 0.09 3.70 5.72
CA TYR A 65 -0.56 3.48 7.02
C TYR A 65 -0.69 4.75 7.85
N LEU A 66 0.29 5.65 7.79
CA LEU A 66 0.21 6.94 8.45
C LEU A 66 -0.95 7.78 7.88
N LEU A 67 -1.16 7.77 6.56
CA LEU A 67 -2.28 8.47 5.92
C LEU A 67 -3.63 7.91 6.37
N ILE A 68 -3.77 6.58 6.47
CA ILE A 68 -4.99 5.95 7.01
C ILE A 68 -5.28 6.49 8.42
N VAL A 69 -4.28 6.49 9.30
CA VAL A 69 -4.44 6.97 10.68
C VAL A 69 -4.77 8.46 10.72
N LEU A 70 -4.00 9.28 10.00
CA LEU A 70 -4.21 10.73 9.98
C LEU A 70 -5.59 11.08 9.44
N PHE A 71 -6.00 10.52 8.30
CA PHE A 71 -7.30 10.78 7.72
C PHE A 71 -8.44 10.32 8.65
N SER A 72 -8.29 9.19 9.35
CA SER A 72 -9.29 8.78 10.35
C SER A 72 -9.35 9.70 11.57
N LEU A 73 -8.22 10.22 12.04
CA LEU A 73 -8.16 11.10 13.22
C LEU A 73 -8.58 12.55 12.92
N THR A 74 -8.32 13.05 11.72
CA THR A 74 -8.78 14.38 11.28
C THR A 74 -10.22 14.36 10.78
N GLY A 75 -10.88 13.19 10.82
CA GLY A 75 -12.24 13.01 10.35
C GLY A 75 -12.38 13.22 8.84
N LEU A 76 -11.38 12.87 8.02
CA LEU A 76 -11.49 12.76 6.56
C LEU A 76 -11.89 11.36 6.11
N LEU A 77 -11.71 10.38 7.00
CA LEU A 77 -12.23 9.03 6.90
C LEU A 77 -12.98 8.71 8.20
N PRO A 78 -14.01 7.86 8.16
CA PRO A 78 -14.62 7.35 9.38
C PRO A 78 -13.58 6.61 10.24
N ILE A 79 -13.69 6.70 11.56
CA ILE A 79 -12.76 6.01 12.49
C ILE A 79 -12.75 4.48 12.30
N THR A 80 -13.84 3.92 11.76
CA THR A 80 -13.97 2.51 11.38
C THR A 80 -12.97 2.09 10.29
N CYS A 81 -12.40 3.02 9.51
CA CYS A 81 -11.35 2.73 8.53
C CYS A 81 -10.02 2.30 9.16
N LEU A 82 -9.81 2.54 10.46
CA LEU A 82 -8.68 2.00 11.21
C LEU A 82 -8.68 0.46 11.26
N LEU A 83 -9.81 -0.20 10.94
CA LEU A 83 -9.86 -1.65 10.73
C LEU A 83 -8.82 -2.13 9.71
N SER A 84 -8.49 -1.28 8.73
CA SER A 84 -7.48 -1.59 7.71
C SER A 84 -6.07 -1.83 8.28
N LEU A 85 -5.78 -1.40 9.52
CA LEU A 85 -4.54 -1.71 10.22
C LEU A 85 -4.34 -3.21 10.50
N VAL A 86 -5.39 -4.04 10.36
CA VAL A 86 -5.26 -5.51 10.43
C VAL A 86 -4.29 -6.07 9.37
N SER A 87 -4.03 -5.33 8.29
CA SER A 87 -3.06 -5.72 7.26
C SER A 87 -1.60 -5.46 7.65
N LEU A 88 -1.33 -4.70 8.74
CA LEU A 88 0.02 -4.31 9.17
C LEU A 88 1.03 -5.47 9.24
N PRO A 89 0.69 -6.66 9.79
CA PRO A 89 1.63 -7.77 9.85
C PRO A 89 2.14 -8.20 8.47
N PHE A 90 1.30 -8.10 7.43
CA PHE A 90 1.67 -8.43 6.06
C PHE A 90 2.56 -7.35 5.45
N GLY A 91 2.24 -6.06 5.66
CA GLY A 91 3.11 -4.96 5.22
C GLY A 91 4.49 -4.99 5.88
N TYR A 92 4.56 -5.34 7.17
CA TYR A 92 5.82 -5.55 7.88
C TYR A 92 6.61 -6.73 7.29
N ARG A 93 5.97 -7.88 7.06
CA ARG A 93 6.62 -9.06 6.46
C ARG A 93 7.12 -8.78 5.04
N ALA A 94 6.34 -8.07 4.23
CA ALA A 94 6.74 -7.66 2.89
C ALA A 94 7.98 -6.75 2.93
N SER A 95 7.93 -5.70 3.75
CA SER A 95 9.05 -4.75 3.90
C SER A 95 10.31 -5.44 4.42
N LYS A 96 10.17 -6.25 5.47
CA LYS A 96 11.29 -7.03 6.05
C LYS A 96 11.88 -8.02 5.06
N GLY A 97 11.05 -8.73 4.29
CA GLY A 97 11.50 -9.66 3.26
C GLY A 97 12.27 -8.95 2.15
N LEU A 98 11.74 -7.82 1.68
CA LEU A 98 12.36 -7.04 0.61
C LEU A 98 13.72 -6.44 1.03
N LEU A 99 13.80 -5.88 2.24
CA LEU A 99 15.04 -5.35 2.82
C LEU A 99 16.10 -6.43 3.03
N ARG A 100 15.69 -7.65 3.43
CA ARG A 100 16.61 -8.76 3.70
C ARG A 100 17.06 -9.51 2.45
N SER A 101 16.30 -9.41 1.35
CA SER A 101 16.54 -10.19 0.14
C SER A 101 17.94 -10.03 -0.45
N LYS A 102 18.64 -8.91 -0.21
CA LYS A 102 20.00 -8.61 -0.71
C LYS A 102 20.24 -8.92 -2.20
N GLY A 103 19.20 -8.95 -3.04
CA GLY A 103 19.33 -9.34 -4.47
C GLY A 103 18.82 -10.73 -4.82
N LYS A 104 18.60 -11.61 -3.85
CA LYS A 104 18.21 -12.99 -4.12
C LYS A 104 16.72 -13.10 -4.44
N ILE A 105 16.41 -13.49 -5.68
CA ILE A 105 15.04 -13.70 -6.17
C ILE A 105 14.19 -14.61 -5.25
N PRO A 106 14.69 -15.75 -4.73
CA PRO A 106 13.90 -16.62 -3.86
C PRO A 106 13.41 -15.94 -2.57
N GLU A 107 14.13 -14.92 -2.11
CA GLU A 107 13.79 -14.17 -0.90
C GLU A 107 12.78 -13.03 -1.18
N VAL A 108 12.62 -12.62 -2.44
CA VAL A 108 11.66 -11.59 -2.88
C VAL A 108 10.25 -12.19 -3.06
N ILE A 109 10.13 -13.43 -3.51
CA ILE A 109 8.84 -14.07 -3.79
C ILE A 109 7.90 -14.06 -2.55
N PRO A 110 8.36 -14.45 -1.33
CA PRO A 110 7.53 -14.34 -0.14
C PRO A 110 7.16 -12.89 0.21
N ALA A 111 8.02 -11.92 -0.09
CA ALA A 111 7.74 -10.50 0.14
C ALA A 111 6.63 -10.00 -0.79
N MET A 112 6.64 -10.41 -2.07
CA MET A 112 5.58 -10.12 -3.04
C MET A 112 4.24 -10.71 -2.60
N ALA A 113 4.23 -11.96 -2.13
CA ALA A 113 3.01 -12.59 -1.62
C ALA A 113 2.43 -11.83 -0.41
N ASN A 114 3.28 -11.42 0.53
CA ASN A 114 2.85 -10.60 1.66
C ASN A 114 2.37 -9.21 1.22
N ASN A 115 2.98 -8.60 0.20
CA ASN A 115 2.50 -7.34 -0.36
C ASN A 115 1.12 -7.49 -1.01
N LEU A 116 0.89 -8.56 -1.77
CA LEU A 116 -0.43 -8.86 -2.34
C LEU A 116 -1.48 -8.99 -1.24
N LEU A 117 -1.19 -9.76 -0.19
CA LEU A 117 -2.09 -9.90 0.96
C LEU A 117 -2.33 -8.55 1.67
N MET A 118 -1.27 -7.76 1.88
CA MET A 118 -1.38 -6.42 2.44
C MET A 118 -2.35 -5.56 1.62
N VAL A 119 -2.19 -5.50 0.29
CA VAL A 119 -3.03 -4.71 -0.61
C VAL A 119 -4.48 -5.16 -0.54
N LEU A 120 -4.74 -6.46 -0.73
CA LEU A 120 -6.11 -7.00 -0.74
C LEU A 120 -6.82 -6.79 0.60
N ILE A 121 -6.16 -7.09 1.71
CA ILE A 121 -6.73 -6.93 3.05
C ILE A 121 -6.97 -5.46 3.36
N THR A 122 -6.04 -4.57 3.01
CA THR A 122 -6.20 -3.13 3.27
C THR A 122 -7.38 -2.55 2.49
N ILE A 123 -7.49 -2.85 1.19
CA ILE A 123 -8.60 -2.35 0.35
C ILE A 123 -9.94 -2.92 0.83
N ALA A 124 -10.02 -4.22 1.11
CA ALA A 124 -11.24 -4.84 1.61
C ALA A 124 -11.67 -4.24 2.97
N ALA A 125 -10.74 -4.14 3.92
CA ALA A 125 -11.01 -3.58 5.24
C ALA A 125 -11.33 -2.08 5.18
N LEU A 126 -10.72 -1.32 4.28
CA LEU A 126 -11.05 0.09 4.03
C LEU A 126 -12.47 0.23 3.47
N GLY A 127 -12.86 -0.62 2.51
CA GLY A 127 -14.22 -0.67 1.99
C GLY A 127 -15.26 -0.99 3.06
N VAL A 128 -15.00 -2.01 3.89
CA VAL A 128 -15.85 -2.34 5.04
C VAL A 128 -15.91 -1.19 6.04
N GLY A 129 -14.77 -0.57 6.35
CA GLY A 129 -14.68 0.57 7.26
C GLY A 129 -15.51 1.76 6.77
N LEU A 130 -15.45 2.08 5.48
CA LEU A 130 -16.28 3.12 4.86
C LEU A 130 -17.78 2.80 4.95
N LEU A 131 -18.18 1.57 4.62
CA LEU A 131 -19.58 1.14 4.71
C LEU A 131 -20.11 1.23 6.16
N LEU A 132 -19.35 0.76 7.14
CA LEU A 132 -19.69 0.88 8.55
C LEU A 132 -19.79 2.34 8.99
N GLY A 133 -18.89 3.20 8.51
CA GLY A 133 -18.92 4.63 8.80
C GLY A 133 -20.22 5.29 8.35
N VAL A 134 -20.65 4.99 7.12
CA VAL A 134 -21.92 5.47 6.56
C VAL A 134 -23.12 4.92 7.34
N LEU A 135 -23.14 3.62 7.63
CA LEU A 135 -24.24 2.97 8.35
C LEU A 135 -24.40 3.48 9.78
N LEU A 136 -23.29 3.72 10.48
CA LEU A 136 -23.27 4.23 11.84
C LEU A 136 -23.42 5.76 11.93
N LYS A 137 -23.59 6.43 10.79
CA LYS A 137 -23.68 7.90 10.68
C LYS A 137 -22.51 8.62 11.38
N LEU A 138 -21.31 8.02 11.29
CA LEU A 138 -20.10 8.63 11.84
C LEU A 138 -19.72 9.86 11.00
N PRO A 139 -19.14 10.90 11.64
CA PRO A 139 -18.68 12.07 10.90
C PRO A 139 -17.58 11.69 9.89
N LEU A 140 -17.70 12.32 8.72
CA LEU A 140 -16.78 12.29 7.57
C LEU A 140 -16.11 13.65 7.39
#